data_AF-A0A3D4X663-F1
#
_entry.id   AF-A0A3D4X663-F1
#
_cell.length_a   1.000
_cell.length_b   1.000
_cell.length_c   1.000
_cell.angle_alpha   90.00
_cell.angle_beta   90.00
_cell.angle_gamma   90.00
#
_symmetry.space_group_name_H-M   'P 1'
#
loop_
_entity.id
_entity.type
_entity.pdbx_description
1 polymer ?
#
loop_
_entity_poly.entity_id
_entity_poly.type
_entity_poly.pdbx_seq_one_letter_code
_entity_poly.pdbx_strand_id
1 'polypeptide(L)'
;MIGLEVEYDKWLQGTAGTILVETDAKGVDLPDAGENRIEPVDGWNLTTSLDVNMQMYATQAAEKVLEEKQADSVSILLMNPKNGEIYAMVNAPEFNLNDPFTLPDTEENQGLSGDALQDKLNGMWRNACLNDTYEPGSAFKIITASAALEQGVVTLEDSFSCGGYRVVEDRRIHCHKRTGHGAETFLQGIENSCNPVFIDVALRLGA
;
A
#
# COMPACT_ATOMS: atom_id res chain seq x y z
N MET A 1 10.73 -12.50 0.25
CA MET A 1 10.91 -11.11 -0.21
C MET A 1 9.86 -10.84 -1.27
N ILE A 2 9.18 -9.70 -1.17
CA ILE A 2 8.18 -9.23 -2.14
C ILE A 2 8.55 -7.77 -2.40
N GLY A 3 8.53 -7.34 -3.65
CA GLY A 3 8.92 -5.97 -4.01
C GLY A 3 9.30 -5.85 -5.47
N LEU A 4 9.74 -4.66 -5.87
CA LEU A 4 10.15 -4.38 -7.24
C LEU A 4 11.30 -5.29 -7.68
N GLU A 5 12.27 -5.57 -6.80
CA GLU A 5 13.41 -6.44 -7.14
C GLU A 5 12.96 -7.85 -7.51
N VAL A 6 12.02 -8.42 -6.76
CA VAL A 6 11.50 -9.78 -7.03
C VAL A 6 10.65 -9.82 -8.28
N GLU A 7 9.79 -8.80 -8.49
CA GLU A 7 8.97 -8.71 -9.69
C GLU A 7 9.84 -8.55 -10.94
N TYR A 8 10.90 -7.74 -10.87
CA TYR A 8 11.72 -7.37 -12.02
C TYR A 8 13.06 -8.11 -12.12
N ASP A 9 13.33 -9.11 -11.27
CA ASP A 9 14.60 -9.84 -11.20
C ASP A 9 15.05 -10.41 -12.57
N LYS A 10 14.09 -10.88 -13.37
CA LYS A 10 14.34 -11.40 -14.72
C LYS A 10 15.09 -10.40 -15.61
N TRP A 11 14.83 -9.10 -15.45
CA TRP A 11 15.46 -8.05 -16.25
C TRP A 11 16.68 -7.45 -15.54
N LEU A 12 16.66 -7.41 -14.20
CA LEU A 12 17.72 -6.82 -13.38
C LEU A 12 18.98 -7.69 -13.28
N GLN A 13 18.86 -9.02 -13.28
CA GLN A 13 19.99 -9.91 -12.96
C GLN A 13 21.06 -10.04 -14.05
N GLY A 14 20.75 -9.65 -15.29
CA GLY A 14 21.66 -9.79 -16.43
C GLY A 14 21.94 -11.26 -16.79
N THR A 15 23.13 -11.53 -17.31
CA THR A 15 23.61 -12.89 -17.62
C THR A 15 25.04 -13.04 -17.14
N ALA A 16 25.29 -14.04 -16.30
CA ALA A 16 26.62 -14.32 -15.78
C ALA A 16 27.58 -14.72 -16.92
N GLY A 17 28.79 -14.18 -16.87
CA GLY A 17 29.89 -14.60 -17.72
C GLY A 17 30.48 -15.93 -17.27
N THR A 18 31.45 -16.45 -18.01
CA THR A 18 32.17 -17.68 -17.65
C THR A 18 33.61 -17.57 -18.11
N ILE A 19 34.54 -17.97 -17.25
CA ILE A 19 35.96 -18.10 -17.59
C ILE A 19 36.32 -19.58 -17.50
N LEU A 20 36.83 -20.13 -18.60
CA LEU A 20 37.35 -21.48 -18.66
C LEU A 20 38.88 -21.40 -18.65
N VAL A 21 39.48 -21.91 -17.59
CA VAL A 21 40.94 -21.99 -17.39
C VAL A 21 41.37 -23.46 -17.40
N GLU A 22 42.43 -23.79 -18.12
CA GLU A 22 43.03 -25.12 -18.06
C GLU A 22 43.95 -25.23 -16.83
N THR A 23 43.76 -26.28 -16.04
CA THR A 23 44.53 -26.54 -14.82
C THR A 23 45.24 -27.89 -14.90
N ASP A 24 46.38 -28.00 -14.21
CA ASP A 24 47.07 -29.28 -14.05
C ASP A 24 46.31 -30.24 -13.10
N ALA A 25 46.80 -31.46 -12.92
CA ALA A 25 46.18 -32.46 -12.03
C ALA A 25 46.15 -32.05 -10.54
N LYS A 26 46.78 -30.93 -10.17
CA LYS A 26 46.80 -30.35 -8.82
C LYS A 26 45.95 -29.06 -8.74
N GLY A 27 45.30 -28.65 -9.83
CA GLY A 27 44.46 -27.46 -9.89
C GLY A 27 45.22 -26.15 -10.10
N VAL A 28 46.47 -26.20 -10.60
CA VAL A 28 47.27 -25.00 -10.90
C VAL A 28 47.04 -24.56 -12.34
N ASP A 29 46.70 -23.29 -12.53
CA ASP A 29 46.48 -22.66 -13.84
C ASP A 29 47.71 -22.81 -14.75
N LEU A 30 47.49 -23.24 -15.99
CA LEU A 30 48.55 -23.38 -17.00
C LEU A 30 48.76 -22.06 -17.75
N PRO A 31 49.92 -21.37 -17.63
CA PRO A 31 50.12 -20.03 -18.17
C PRO A 31 50.04 -19.90 -19.71
N ASP A 32 50.28 -20.99 -20.43
CA ASP A 32 50.31 -21.05 -21.90
C ASP A 32 49.05 -21.72 -22.51
N ALA A 33 48.09 -22.11 -21.67
CA ALA A 33 46.80 -22.62 -22.12
C ALA A 33 45.86 -21.45 -22.43
N GLY A 34 45.15 -21.51 -23.56
CA GLY A 34 44.23 -20.44 -23.95
C GLY A 34 43.07 -20.30 -22.95
N GLU A 35 42.78 -19.07 -22.55
CA GLU A 35 41.59 -18.74 -21.75
C GLU A 35 40.38 -18.57 -22.68
N ASN A 36 39.30 -19.31 -22.43
CA ASN A 36 38.02 -19.06 -23.08
C ASN A 36 37.13 -18.26 -22.12
N ARG A 37 36.86 -17.01 -22.47
CA ARG A 37 36.08 -16.08 -21.66
C ARG A 37 34.79 -15.68 -22.38
N ILE A 38 33.67 -15.84 -21.68
CA ILE A 38 32.38 -15.25 -21.99
C ILE A 38 32.20 -14.10 -21.02
N GLU A 39 32.14 -12.87 -21.53
CA GLU A 39 31.90 -11.69 -20.69
C GLU A 39 30.47 -11.71 -20.13
N PRO A 40 30.28 -11.28 -18.86
CA PRO A 40 28.93 -11.07 -18.33
C PRO A 40 28.22 -9.97 -19.11
N VAL A 41 26.89 -10.06 -19.14
CA VAL A 41 26.02 -9.02 -19.70
C VAL A 41 25.24 -8.41 -18.55
N ASP A 42 25.37 -7.10 -18.37
CA ASP A 42 24.65 -6.37 -17.34
C ASP A 42 23.13 -6.47 -17.56
N GLY A 43 22.40 -6.43 -16.44
CA GLY A 43 20.95 -6.33 -16.46
C GLY A 43 20.47 -4.97 -16.99
N TRP A 44 19.15 -4.88 -17.14
CA TRP A 44 18.49 -3.64 -17.52
C TRP A 44 18.28 -2.73 -16.31
N ASN A 45 18.19 -1.43 -16.57
CA ASN A 45 17.80 -0.46 -15.56
C ASN A 45 16.27 -0.37 -15.48
N LEU A 46 15.73 -0.36 -14.26
CA LEU A 46 14.32 -0.08 -14.00
C LEU A 46 14.14 1.41 -13.69
N THR A 47 13.35 2.11 -14.51
CA THR A 47 12.91 3.49 -14.22
C THR A 47 11.47 3.45 -13.75
N THR A 48 11.23 3.95 -12.53
CA THR A 48 9.90 4.04 -11.94
C THR A 48 9.30 5.44 -12.11
N SER A 49 8.00 5.56 -11.89
CA SER A 49 7.33 6.87 -11.81
C SER A 49 7.54 7.57 -10.47
N LEU A 50 8.20 6.93 -9.49
CA LEU A 50 8.39 7.49 -8.16
C LEU A 50 9.25 8.75 -8.23
N ASP A 51 8.78 9.81 -7.58
CA ASP A 51 9.54 11.04 -7.43
C ASP A 51 10.20 11.05 -6.05
N VAL A 52 11.53 11.14 -6.03
CA VAL A 52 12.31 11.07 -4.79
C VAL A 52 11.96 12.18 -3.79
N ASN A 53 11.59 13.37 -4.26
CA ASN A 53 11.22 14.47 -3.39
C ASN A 53 9.83 14.22 -2.80
N MET A 54 8.88 13.80 -3.63
CA MET A 54 7.53 13.47 -3.17
C MET A 54 7.54 12.31 -2.18
N GLN A 55 8.33 11.26 -2.46
CA GLN A 55 8.54 10.14 -1.54
C GLN A 55 9.09 10.64 -0.20
N MET A 56 10.13 11.47 -0.22
CA MET A 56 10.74 12.01 1.00
C MET A 56 9.75 12.82 1.85
N TYR A 57 8.96 13.70 1.24
CA TYR A 57 7.93 14.46 1.95
C TYR A 57 6.82 13.57 2.51
N ALA A 58 6.40 12.55 1.75
CA ALA A 58 5.40 11.60 2.20
C ALA A 58 5.92 10.78 3.39
N THR A 59 7.18 10.32 3.36
CA THR A 59 7.81 9.61 4.48
C THR A 59 7.85 10.47 5.73
N GLN A 60 8.33 11.71 5.63
CA GLN A 60 8.36 12.64 6.78
C GLN A 60 6.95 12.90 7.36
N ALA A 61 5.94 13.01 6.50
CA ALA A 61 4.56 13.18 6.95
C ALA A 61 4.03 11.91 7.65
N ALA A 62 4.34 10.72 7.13
CA ALA A 62 3.94 9.45 7.73
C ALA A 62 4.58 9.26 9.11
N GLU A 63 5.90 9.50 9.23
CA GLU A 63 6.64 9.42 10.49
C GLU A 63 6.10 10.40 11.54
N LYS A 64 5.82 11.64 11.13
CA LYS A 64 5.21 12.65 12.01
C LYS A 64 3.87 12.19 12.54
N VAL A 65 2.99 11.62 11.70
CA VAL A 65 1.68 11.10 12.14
C VAL A 65 1.86 9.89 13.06
N LEU A 66 2.80 9.00 12.73
CA LEU A 66 3.13 7.82 13.53
C LEU A 66 3.49 8.25 14.97
N GLU A 67 4.36 9.24 15.12
CA GLU A 67 4.79 9.78 16.42
C GLU A 67 3.65 10.54 17.14
N GLU A 68 3.03 11.52 16.48
CA GLU A 68 2.01 12.39 17.08
C GLU A 68 0.76 11.63 17.53
N LYS A 69 0.40 10.56 16.82
CA LYS A 69 -0.79 9.74 17.12
C LYS A 69 -0.46 8.47 17.87
N GLN A 70 0.81 8.15 18.05
CA GLN A 70 1.25 6.83 18.53
C GLN A 70 0.55 5.71 17.75
N ALA A 71 0.48 5.86 16.43
CA ALA A 71 -0.20 4.91 15.57
C ALA A 71 0.66 3.63 15.42
N ASP A 72 0.00 2.49 15.22
CA ASP A 72 0.71 1.23 14.96
C ASP A 72 1.38 1.23 13.59
N SER A 73 0.75 1.89 12.60
CA SER A 73 1.29 2.07 11.26
C SER A 73 0.64 3.26 10.55
N VAL A 74 1.32 3.78 9.52
CA VAL A 74 0.80 4.82 8.63
C VAL A 74 1.18 4.47 7.19
N SER A 75 0.21 4.47 6.29
CA SER A 75 0.41 4.24 4.86
C SER A 75 -0.02 5.44 4.04
N ILE A 76 0.77 5.80 3.02
CA ILE A 76 0.48 6.90 2.10
C ILE A 76 0.71 6.44 0.66
N LEU A 77 -0.24 6.72 -0.21
CA LEU A 77 -0.13 6.49 -1.65
C LEU A 77 -0.46 7.78 -2.39
N LEU A 78 0.49 8.27 -3.18
CA LEU A 78 0.33 9.44 -4.04
C LEU A 78 0.32 8.99 -5.50
N MET A 79 -0.80 9.24 -6.18
CA MET A 79 -1.03 8.80 -7.55
C MET A 79 -1.54 9.95 -8.42
N ASN A 80 -1.10 9.99 -9.67
CA ASN A 80 -1.66 10.86 -10.68
C ASN A 80 -3.02 10.32 -11.15
N PRO A 81 -4.13 11.06 -10.94
CA PRO A 81 -5.47 10.57 -11.28
C PRO A 81 -5.73 10.49 -12.79
N LYS A 82 -4.88 11.09 -13.64
CA LYS A 82 -5.07 11.11 -15.10
C LYS A 82 -4.47 9.89 -15.80
N ASN A 83 -3.35 9.37 -15.31
CA ASN A 83 -2.61 8.28 -15.96
C ASN A 83 -2.29 7.10 -15.02
N GLY A 84 -2.59 7.20 -13.72
CA GLY A 84 -2.35 6.15 -12.74
C GLY A 84 -0.90 5.99 -12.29
N GLU A 85 0.00 6.89 -12.69
CA GLU A 85 1.38 6.87 -12.20
C GLU A 85 1.43 7.08 -10.69
N ILE A 86 2.27 6.29 -10.01
CA ILE A 86 2.48 6.39 -8.57
C ILE A 86 3.74 7.21 -8.34
N TYR A 87 3.60 8.34 -7.65
CA TYR A 87 4.70 9.25 -7.35
C TYR A 87 5.32 9.00 -5.98
N ALA A 88 4.54 8.50 -5.03
CA ALA A 88 5.05 8.06 -3.74
C ALA A 88 4.20 6.90 -3.19
N MET A 89 4.85 5.97 -2.51
CA MET A 89 4.20 4.89 -1.76
C MET A 89 5.01 4.63 -0.49
N VAL A 90 4.42 4.89 0.67
CA VAL A 90 5.10 4.86 1.97
C VAL A 90 4.33 3.94 2.90
N ASN A 91 5.06 3.12 3.66
CA ASN A 91 4.56 2.45 4.85
C ASN A 91 5.50 2.79 6.02
N ALA A 92 4.95 3.31 7.11
CA ALA A 92 5.68 3.59 8.34
C ALA A 92 5.15 2.67 9.46
N PRO A 93 6.00 2.04 10.27
CA PRO A 93 7.46 2.11 10.24
C PRO A 93 8.08 1.43 9.01
N GLU A 94 9.18 1.99 8.50
CA GLU A 94 9.91 1.48 7.34
C GLU A 94 11.18 0.72 7.79
N PHE A 95 11.71 -0.16 6.94
CA PHE A 95 12.95 -0.90 7.19
C PHE A 95 14.10 -0.39 6.33
N ASN A 96 15.34 -0.67 6.74
CA ASN A 96 16.51 -0.24 6.00
C ASN A 96 16.71 -1.11 4.74
N LEU A 97 16.54 -0.52 3.56
CA LEU A 97 16.75 -1.21 2.29
C LEU A 97 18.21 -1.68 2.09
N ASN A 98 19.19 -1.04 2.73
CA ASN A 98 20.58 -1.48 2.69
C ASN A 98 20.88 -2.65 3.65
N ASP A 99 19.96 -2.93 4.56
CA ASP A 99 20.06 -4.05 5.52
C ASP A 99 18.68 -4.72 5.72
N PRO A 100 18.12 -5.32 4.64
CA PRO A 100 16.71 -5.72 4.64
C PRO A 100 16.45 -7.00 5.44
N PHE A 101 17.48 -7.72 5.89
CA PHE A 101 17.36 -8.97 6.64
C PHE A 101 17.53 -8.78 8.15
N THR A 102 17.67 -7.53 8.60
CA THR A 102 17.84 -7.19 10.01
C THR A 102 16.56 -6.59 10.56
N LEU A 103 16.01 -7.21 11.61
CA LEU A 103 14.87 -6.69 12.33
C LEU A 103 15.31 -5.52 13.24
N PRO A 104 14.41 -4.55 13.54
CA PRO A 104 14.67 -3.54 14.55
C PRO A 104 15.04 -4.16 15.91
N ASP A 105 16.00 -3.58 16.61
CA ASP A 105 16.43 -4.04 17.93
C ASP A 105 15.37 -3.73 19.00
N THR A 106 14.49 -4.69 19.23
CA THR A 106 13.44 -4.64 20.25
C THR A 106 13.45 -5.94 21.05
N GLU A 107 12.97 -5.92 22.30
CA GLU A 107 12.91 -7.11 23.15
C GLU A 107 12.17 -8.27 22.48
N GLU A 108 11.14 -7.98 21.67
CA GLU A 108 10.38 -8.98 20.93
C GLU A 108 11.15 -9.66 19.78
N ASN A 109 12.18 -9.00 19.26
CA ASN A 109 12.97 -9.49 18.14
C ASN A 109 14.26 -10.21 18.59
N GLN A 110 14.57 -10.21 19.88
CA GLN A 110 15.78 -10.84 20.41
C GLN A 110 15.65 -12.37 20.51
N GLY A 111 16.73 -13.07 20.12
CA GLY A 111 16.81 -14.53 20.24
C GLY A 111 15.94 -15.32 19.25
N LEU A 112 15.31 -14.65 18.28
CA LEU A 112 14.54 -15.31 17.23
C LEU A 112 15.47 -16.12 16.31
N SER A 113 15.01 -17.32 15.92
CA SER A 113 15.72 -18.19 14.98
C SER A 113 14.73 -19.05 14.18
N GLY A 114 15.19 -19.59 13.06
CA GLY A 114 14.38 -20.43 12.19
C GLY A 114 13.11 -19.74 11.70
N ASP A 115 11.99 -20.47 11.72
CA ASP A 115 10.70 -20.02 11.18
C ASP A 115 10.19 -18.73 11.85
N ALA A 116 10.40 -18.58 13.17
CA ALA A 116 9.94 -17.38 13.90
C ALA A 116 10.63 -16.08 13.44
N LEU A 117 11.92 -16.17 13.09
CA LEU A 117 12.65 -15.04 12.50
C LEU A 117 12.11 -14.74 11.09
N GLN A 118 11.89 -15.79 10.29
CA GLN A 118 11.39 -15.66 8.93
C GLN A 118 10.00 -15.02 8.87
N ASP A 119 9.12 -15.37 9.81
CA ASP A 119 7.78 -14.80 9.92
C ASP A 119 7.81 -13.29 10.24
N LYS A 120 8.66 -12.88 11.19
CA LYS A 120 8.84 -11.45 11.52
C LYS A 120 9.42 -10.66 10.35
N LEU A 121 10.41 -11.22 9.63
CA LEU A 121 10.96 -10.60 8.42
C LEU A 121 9.90 -10.46 7.32
N ASN A 122 9.07 -11.49 7.11
CA ASN A 122 7.97 -11.42 6.16
C ASN A 122 6.94 -10.34 6.53
N GLY A 123 6.68 -10.15 7.83
CA GLY A 123 5.85 -9.05 8.33
C GLY A 123 6.46 -7.68 8.03
N MET A 124 7.76 -7.52 8.26
CA MET A 124 8.49 -6.26 8.00
C MET A 124 8.51 -5.89 6.51
N TRP A 125 8.65 -6.87 5.61
CA TRP A 125 8.67 -6.63 4.16
C TRP A 125 7.29 -6.41 3.54
N ARG A 126 6.22 -6.52 4.32
CA ARG A 126 4.85 -6.42 3.82
C ARG A 126 4.52 -4.98 3.46
N ASN A 127 3.92 -4.78 2.30
CA ASN A 127 3.50 -3.46 1.84
C ASN A 127 2.00 -3.28 2.11
N ALA A 128 1.63 -2.54 3.16
CA ALA A 128 0.24 -2.37 3.56
C ALA A 128 -0.62 -1.67 2.50
N CYS A 129 -0.04 -0.78 1.66
CA CYS A 129 -0.77 -0.18 0.52
C CYS A 129 -1.25 -1.21 -0.52
N LEU A 130 -0.64 -2.39 -0.59
CA LEU A 130 -0.94 -3.41 -1.60
C LEU A 130 -1.52 -4.70 -1.00
N ASN A 131 -1.01 -5.11 0.15
CA ASN A 131 -1.27 -6.43 0.71
C ASN A 131 -2.44 -6.44 1.70
N ASP A 132 -2.80 -5.28 2.28
CA ASP A 132 -3.74 -5.21 3.39
C ASP A 132 -5.15 -4.87 2.89
N THR A 133 -6.11 -5.70 3.28
CA THR A 133 -7.53 -5.37 3.17
C THR A 133 -7.99 -4.72 4.47
N TYR A 134 -8.57 -3.52 4.37
CA TYR A 134 -9.14 -2.81 5.51
C TYR A 134 -10.53 -2.29 5.15
N GLU A 135 -11.32 -1.98 6.17
CA GLU A 135 -12.62 -1.34 5.98
C GLU A 135 -12.39 0.14 5.56
N PRO A 136 -12.75 0.54 4.33
CA PRO A 136 -12.49 1.91 3.82
C PRO A 136 -13.29 3.01 4.55
N GLY A 137 -14.25 2.61 5.38
CA GLY A 137 -15.12 3.52 6.12
C GLY A 137 -15.85 4.49 5.19
N SER A 138 -15.89 5.77 5.59
CA SER A 138 -16.61 6.79 4.84
C SER A 138 -15.99 7.13 3.48
N ALA A 139 -14.75 6.72 3.18
CA ALA A 139 -14.19 6.94 1.84
C ALA A 139 -14.97 6.17 0.76
N PHE A 140 -15.55 5.03 1.11
CA PHE A 140 -16.35 4.21 0.18
C PHE A 140 -17.67 4.88 -0.24
N LYS A 141 -18.15 5.87 0.51
CA LYS A 141 -19.35 6.64 0.18
C LYS A 141 -19.27 7.30 -1.19
N ILE A 142 -18.06 7.59 -1.70
CA ILE A 142 -17.86 8.11 -3.05
C ILE A 142 -18.45 7.12 -4.08
N ILE A 143 -18.17 5.81 -3.93
CA ILE A 143 -18.69 4.76 -4.81
C ILE A 143 -20.21 4.68 -4.74
N THR A 144 -20.76 4.65 -3.52
CA THR A 144 -22.22 4.60 -3.31
C THR A 144 -22.91 5.83 -3.88
N ALA A 145 -22.35 7.03 -3.68
CA ALA A 145 -22.90 8.27 -4.21
C ALA A 145 -22.86 8.31 -5.74
N SER A 146 -21.73 7.91 -6.35
CA SER A 146 -21.61 7.82 -7.80
C SER A 146 -22.62 6.84 -8.40
N ALA A 147 -22.77 5.66 -7.81
CA ALA A 147 -23.76 4.69 -8.28
C ALA A 147 -25.20 5.23 -8.17
N ALA A 148 -25.54 5.90 -7.06
CA ALA A 148 -26.86 6.46 -6.85
C ALA A 148 -27.22 7.58 -7.83
N LEU A 149 -26.27 8.47 -8.10
CA LEU A 149 -26.43 9.55 -9.08
C LEU A 149 -26.55 8.98 -10.51
N GLU A 150 -25.73 7.99 -10.86
CA GLU A 150 -25.76 7.35 -12.18
C GLU A 150 -27.09 6.62 -12.43
N GLN A 151 -27.62 5.92 -11.42
CA GLN A 151 -28.93 5.25 -11.51
C GLN A 151 -30.12 6.23 -11.43
N GLY A 152 -29.86 7.52 -11.15
CA GLY A 152 -30.90 8.53 -11.03
C GLY A 152 -31.86 8.32 -9.84
N VAL A 153 -31.46 7.54 -8.83
CA VAL A 153 -32.30 7.28 -7.64
C VAL A 153 -32.27 8.41 -6.60
N VAL A 154 -31.40 9.39 -6.82
CA VAL A 154 -31.23 10.59 -5.99
C VAL A 154 -30.69 11.75 -6.84
N THR A 155 -31.06 12.98 -6.49
CA THR A 155 -30.44 14.21 -7.02
C THR A 155 -29.65 14.93 -5.90
N LEU A 156 -28.78 15.88 -6.24
CA LEU A 156 -28.01 16.59 -5.21
C LEU A 156 -28.89 17.44 -4.27
N GLU A 157 -30.07 17.82 -4.74
CA GLU A 157 -31.06 18.65 -4.05
C GLU A 157 -32.08 17.84 -3.24
N ASP A 158 -32.15 16.52 -3.43
CA ASP A 158 -33.03 15.63 -2.67
C ASP A 158 -32.81 15.84 -1.17
N SER A 159 -33.91 15.98 -0.43
CA SER A 159 -33.87 16.28 1.01
C SER A 159 -33.98 15.03 1.87
N PHE A 160 -33.20 14.98 2.93
CA PHE A 160 -33.11 13.91 3.92
C PHE A 160 -33.20 14.48 5.33
N SER A 161 -33.47 13.63 6.31
CA SER A 161 -33.54 14.02 7.73
C SER A 161 -32.71 13.11 8.61
N CYS A 162 -31.57 13.59 9.10
CA CYS A 162 -30.68 12.83 9.96
C CYS A 162 -31.01 13.06 11.45
N GLY A 163 -31.63 12.05 12.09
CA GLY A 163 -31.84 12.00 13.55
C GLY A 163 -30.67 11.42 14.35
N GLY A 164 -29.50 11.26 13.73
CA GLY A 164 -28.29 10.69 14.37
C GLY A 164 -28.19 9.16 14.27
N TYR A 165 -29.20 8.49 13.71
CA TYR A 165 -29.18 7.06 13.40
C TYR A 165 -30.24 6.69 12.35
N ARG A 166 -30.14 5.47 11.83
CA ARG A 166 -31.19 4.74 11.11
C ARG A 166 -31.34 3.35 11.68
N VAL A 167 -32.55 2.82 11.61
CA VAL A 167 -32.81 1.41 11.92
C VAL A 167 -33.03 0.71 10.60
N VAL A 168 -32.21 -0.30 10.33
CA VAL A 168 -32.33 -1.19 9.17
C VAL A 168 -32.61 -2.56 9.75
N GLU A 169 -33.81 -3.08 9.49
CA GLU A 169 -34.34 -4.29 10.13
C GLU A 169 -34.26 -4.22 11.66
N ASP A 170 -33.49 -5.08 12.31
CA ASP A 170 -33.30 -5.14 13.76
C ASP A 170 -32.06 -4.35 14.25
N ARG A 171 -31.30 -3.74 13.33
CA ARG A 171 -30.03 -3.07 13.66
C ARG A 171 -30.15 -1.55 13.60
N ARG A 172 -29.77 -0.90 14.70
CA ARG A 172 -29.58 0.55 14.75
C ARG A 172 -28.17 0.93 14.33
N ILE A 173 -28.04 1.60 13.19
CA ILE A 173 -26.78 2.11 12.64
C ILE A 173 -26.70 3.62 12.91
N HIS A 174 -25.61 4.04 13.54
CA HIS A 174 -25.47 5.41 14.01
C HIS A 174 -24.68 6.29 13.04
N CYS A 175 -25.00 7.59 13.06
CA CYS A 175 -24.16 8.62 12.48
C CYS A 175 -22.99 8.96 13.43
N HIS A 176 -21.91 9.53 12.89
CA HIS A 176 -20.83 10.08 13.69
C HIS A 176 -21.35 11.20 14.61
N LYS A 177 -22.23 12.07 14.09
CA LYS A 177 -22.99 13.04 14.87
C LYS A 177 -24.26 12.41 15.46
N ARG A 178 -24.15 11.92 16.70
CA ARG A 178 -25.24 11.22 17.41
C ARG A 178 -26.47 12.09 17.69
N THR A 179 -26.29 13.41 17.74
CA THR A 179 -27.39 14.39 17.88
C THR A 179 -28.15 14.64 16.57
N GLY A 180 -27.64 14.15 15.44
CA GLY A 180 -28.23 14.34 14.12
C GLY A 180 -27.75 15.59 13.39
N HIS A 181 -27.76 15.53 12.06
CA HIS A 181 -27.52 16.69 11.20
C HIS A 181 -28.81 17.51 10.95
N GLY A 182 -29.99 16.95 11.27
CA GLY A 182 -31.26 17.59 10.98
C GLY A 182 -31.65 17.42 9.52
N ALA A 183 -32.37 18.40 8.95
CA ALA A 183 -32.70 18.41 7.54
C ALA A 183 -31.46 18.78 6.72
N GLU A 184 -31.12 17.96 5.73
CA GLU A 184 -29.99 18.19 4.85
C GLU A 184 -30.28 17.67 3.44
N THR A 185 -29.69 18.29 2.43
CA THR A 185 -29.73 17.77 1.05
C THR A 185 -28.77 16.60 0.86
N PHE A 186 -28.86 15.89 -0.26
CA PHE A 186 -27.90 14.84 -0.57
C PHE A 186 -26.46 15.39 -0.65
N LEU A 187 -26.28 16.55 -1.28
CA LEU A 187 -24.99 17.25 -1.31
C LEU A 187 -24.43 17.49 0.10
N GLN A 188 -25.26 18.03 1.00
CA GLN A 188 -24.86 18.24 2.40
C GLN A 188 -24.59 16.91 3.12
N GLY A 189 -25.34 15.85 2.80
CA GLY A 189 -25.09 14.51 3.33
C GLY A 189 -23.73 13.94 2.92
N ILE A 190 -23.27 14.23 1.70
CA ILE A 190 -21.91 13.90 1.22
C ILE A 190 -20.88 14.70 2.02
N GLU A 191 -21.03 16.03 2.10
CA GLU A 191 -20.11 16.95 2.80
C GLU A 191 -19.96 16.60 4.28
N ASN A 192 -21.08 16.31 4.95
CA ASN A 192 -21.13 15.97 6.38
C ASN A 192 -20.82 14.48 6.65
N SER A 193 -20.57 13.68 5.62
CA SER A 193 -20.39 12.23 5.74
C SER A 193 -21.52 11.57 6.56
N CYS A 194 -22.77 11.90 6.24
CA CYS A 194 -23.92 11.47 7.03
C CYS A 194 -24.31 10.01 6.78
N ASN A 195 -24.11 9.12 7.76
CA ASN A 195 -24.46 7.69 7.63
C ASN A 195 -25.96 7.47 7.31
N PRO A 196 -26.93 8.09 8.03
CA PRO A 196 -28.35 8.00 7.67
C PRO A 196 -28.70 8.31 6.21
N VAL A 197 -28.14 9.37 5.64
CA VAL A 197 -28.40 9.74 4.23
C VAL A 197 -27.91 8.63 3.31
N PHE A 198 -26.71 8.12 3.54
CA PHE A 198 -26.13 7.04 2.72
C PHE A 198 -26.85 5.70 2.88
N ILE A 199 -27.40 5.41 4.05
CA ILE A 199 -28.26 4.24 4.26
C ILE A 199 -29.55 4.38 3.45
N ASP A 200 -30.21 5.53 3.55
CA ASP A 200 -31.46 5.80 2.82
C ASP A 200 -31.21 5.72 1.30
N VAL A 201 -30.10 6.26 0.81
CA VAL A 201 -29.70 6.20 -0.60
C VAL A 201 -29.35 4.78 -1.05
N ALA A 202 -28.61 4.01 -0.24
CA ALA A 202 -28.31 2.61 -0.54
C ALA A 202 -29.58 1.76 -0.64
N LEU A 203 -30.58 1.99 0.22
CA LEU A 203 -31.87 1.31 0.13
C LEU A 203 -32.64 1.66 -1.16
N ARG A 204 -32.46 2.88 -1.70
CA ARG A 204 -33.06 3.27 -2.99
C ARG A 204 -32.39 2.61 -4.19
N LEU A 205 -31.07 2.36 -4.12
CA LEU A 205 -30.33 1.66 -5.16
C LEU A 205 -30.80 0.21 -5.35
N GLY A 206 -31.36 -0.39 -4.30
CA GLY A 206 -31.72 -1.81 -4.26
C GLY A 206 -30.57 -2.67 -3.72
N ALA A 207 -30.94 -3.77 -3.07
CA ALA A 207 -30.02 -4.77 -2.55
C ALA A 207 -29.72 -5.84 -3.62
#